data_AF-A0A934TQE4-F1
#
_entry.id   AF-A0A934TQE4-F1
#
_cell.length_a   1.000
_cell.length_b   1.000
_cell.length_c   1.000
_cell.angle_alpha   90.00
_cell.angle_beta   90.00
_cell.angle_gamma   90.00
#
_symmetry.space_group_name_H-M   'P 1'
#
loop_
_entity.id
_entity.type
_entity.pdbx_description
1 polymer ?
#
loop_
_entity_poly.entity_id
_entity_poly.type
_entity_poly.pdbx_seq_one_letter_code
_entity_poly.pdbx_strand_id
1 'polypeptide(L)'
;MSPARSHIAPDLLLQDWLGEADAATRETIDEHLMACDACGVLFDEIVALGEAVRRALRAGLVFAVASGAFVERLRALGLRVRLYDLAHNGTINCTVSPDDQVLAARLQAPLRGVRRLDLVQEVSLAPGERRQVQDVPFDAAHDELVFVVSVARVRPLPAHTKWLTLIATDDQGTREVGRYEFRHTPWPA
;
A
#
# COMPACT_ATOMS: atom_id res chain seq x y z
N MET A 1 -29.14 12.49 37.61
CA MET A 1 -28.57 13.46 36.66
C MET A 1 -27.11 13.08 36.47
N SER A 2 -26.79 12.33 35.41
CA SER A 2 -25.39 11.98 35.08
C SER A 2 -24.67 13.23 34.57
N PRO A 3 -23.42 13.48 34.98
CA PRO A 3 -22.62 14.53 34.38
C PRO A 3 -22.45 14.19 32.89
N ALA A 4 -22.60 15.18 32.02
CA ALA A 4 -22.29 15.04 30.60
C ALA A 4 -20.79 14.73 30.47
N ARG A 5 -20.44 13.44 30.44
CA ARG A 5 -19.09 13.00 30.12
C ARG A 5 -18.89 13.31 28.64
N SER A 6 -18.06 14.32 28.36
CA SER A 6 -17.64 14.65 27.00
C SER A 6 -17.08 13.41 26.32
N HIS A 7 -17.53 13.13 25.10
CA HIS A 7 -17.03 12.00 24.31
C HIS A 7 -15.52 12.07 24.13
N ILE A 8 -14.87 10.91 24.08
CA ILE A 8 -13.47 10.82 23.67
C ILE A 8 -13.31 11.30 22.23
N ALA A 9 -12.21 12.01 21.98
CA ALA A 9 -11.85 12.45 20.64
C ALA A 9 -11.58 11.23 19.72
N PRO A 10 -12.12 11.20 18.49
CA PRO A 10 -11.89 10.11 17.55
C PRO A 10 -10.40 9.82 17.30
N ASP A 11 -9.55 10.85 17.30
CA ASP A 11 -8.11 10.71 17.10
C ASP A 11 -7.44 9.88 18.20
N LEU A 12 -7.92 9.95 19.45
CA LEU A 12 -7.40 9.13 20.55
C LEU A 12 -7.81 7.67 20.41
N LEU A 13 -9.03 7.40 19.96
CA LEU A 13 -9.48 6.04 19.63
C LEU A 13 -8.67 5.44 18.48
N LEU A 14 -8.38 6.24 17.46
CA LEU A 14 -7.52 5.83 16.34
C LEU A 14 -6.09 5.58 16.80
N GLN A 15 -5.52 6.46 17.63
CA GLN A 15 -4.17 6.32 18.17
C GLN A 15 -4.05 5.05 19.02
N ASP A 16 -5.03 4.74 19.86
CA ASP A 16 -5.03 3.49 20.62
C ASP A 16 -5.15 2.26 19.71
N TRP A 17 -6.08 2.29 18.75
CA TRP A 17 -6.24 1.19 17.79
C TRP A 17 -4.98 0.93 16.96
N LEU A 18 -4.23 1.97 16.61
CA LEU A 18 -2.93 1.86 15.92
C LEU A 18 -1.78 1.37 16.82
N GLY A 19 -2.02 1.24 18.12
CA GLY A 19 -1.00 0.88 19.12
C GLY A 19 -0.05 2.01 19.46
N GLU A 20 -0.44 3.25 19.21
CA GLU A 20 0.35 4.47 19.39
C GLU A 20 0.01 5.20 20.71
N ALA A 21 -0.99 4.74 21.46
CA ALA A 21 -1.32 5.26 22.78
C ALA A 21 -0.38 4.70 23.87
N ASP A 22 0.02 5.57 24.80
CA ASP A 22 0.71 5.14 26.02
C ASP A 22 -0.25 4.44 27.00
N ALA A 23 0.32 3.84 28.05
CA ALA A 23 -0.45 3.05 29.01
C ALA A 23 -1.53 3.86 29.74
N ALA A 24 -1.24 5.12 30.10
CA ALA A 24 -2.17 5.97 30.83
C ALA A 24 -3.34 6.44 29.94
N THR A 25 -3.04 6.74 28.68
CA THR A 25 -4.03 7.10 27.66
C THR A 25 -4.95 5.91 27.36
N ARG A 26 -4.39 4.70 27.22
CA ARG A 26 -5.17 3.47 27.03
C ARG A 26 -6.12 3.20 28.20
N GLU A 27 -5.64 3.29 29.44
CA GLU A 27 -6.49 3.09 30.62
C GLU A 27 -7.66 4.09 30.67
N THR A 28 -7.40 5.36 30.32
CA THR A 28 -8.45 6.39 30.22
C THR A 28 -9.47 6.08 29.13
N ILE A 29 -9.00 5.56 27.98
CA ILE A 29 -9.87 5.14 26.87
C ILE A 29 -10.73 3.95 27.31
N ASP A 30 -10.13 2.92 27.91
CA ASP A 30 -10.84 1.73 28.36
C ASP A 30 -11.95 2.07 29.36
N GLU A 31 -11.64 2.87 30.39
CA GLU A 31 -12.64 3.30 31.39
C GLU A 31 -13.80 4.06 30.73
N HIS A 32 -13.50 4.92 29.74
CA HIS A 32 -14.52 5.66 29.03
C HIS A 32 -15.39 4.77 28.15
N LEU A 33 -14.80 3.84 27.40
CA LEU A 33 -15.51 2.89 26.54
C LEU A 33 -16.45 2.00 27.34
N MET A 34 -16.08 1.62 28.57
CA MET A 34 -16.97 0.88 29.49
C MET A 34 -18.20 1.69 29.94
N ALA A 35 -18.16 3.03 29.85
CA ALA A 35 -19.20 3.92 30.37
C ALA A 35 -19.92 4.73 29.30
N CYS A 36 -19.55 4.63 28.02
CA CYS A 36 -20.09 5.41 26.93
C CYS A 36 -20.35 4.57 25.68
N ASP A 37 -21.59 4.11 25.51
CA ASP A 37 -22.02 3.30 24.37
C ASP A 37 -21.72 3.98 23.01
N ALA A 38 -21.89 5.30 22.91
CA ALA A 38 -21.62 6.05 21.69
C ALA A 38 -20.14 5.99 21.27
N CYS A 39 -19.22 6.07 22.24
CA CYS A 39 -17.80 5.92 21.97
C CYS A 39 -17.44 4.45 21.68
N GLY A 40 -18.14 3.49 22.28
CA GLY A 40 -18.04 2.06 21.94
C GLY A 40 -18.41 1.79 20.47
N VAL A 41 -19.56 2.31 20.01
CA VAL A 41 -20.00 2.19 18.61
C VAL A 41 -18.97 2.80 17.65
N LEU A 42 -18.46 3.99 17.96
CA LEU A 42 -17.43 4.63 17.14
C LEU A 42 -16.14 3.79 17.10
N PHE A 43 -15.73 3.21 18.23
CA PHE A 43 -14.55 2.34 18.27
C PHE A 43 -14.74 1.06 17.45
N ASP A 44 -15.93 0.45 17.52
CA ASP A 44 -16.29 -0.70 16.68
C ASP A 44 -16.24 -0.35 15.18
N GLU A 45 -16.69 0.85 14.79
CA GLU A 45 -16.57 1.35 13.41
C GLU A 45 -15.11 1.48 12.96
N ILE A 46 -14.22 1.98 13.83
CA ILE A 46 -12.77 2.08 13.58
C ILE A 46 -12.17 0.67 13.39
N VAL A 47 -12.52 -0.28 14.27
CA VAL A 47 -12.07 -1.67 14.18
C VAL A 47 -12.54 -2.30 12.87
N ALA A 48 -13.82 -2.16 12.54
CA ALA A 48 -14.42 -2.69 11.32
C ALA A 48 -13.80 -2.10 10.05
N LEU A 49 -13.49 -0.80 10.04
CA LEU A 49 -12.76 -0.15 8.95
C LEU A 49 -11.38 -0.79 8.77
N GLY A 50 -10.63 -0.96 9.85
CA GLY A 50 -9.33 -1.61 9.83
C GLY A 50 -9.38 -3.04 9.29
N GLU A 51 -10.38 -3.83 9.67
CA GLU A 51 -10.59 -5.14 9.08
C GLU A 51 -10.97 -5.08 7.60
N ALA A 52 -11.82 -4.14 7.19
CA ALA A 52 -12.20 -3.96 5.80
C ALA A 52 -11.00 -3.61 4.93
N VAL A 53 -10.11 -2.73 5.40
CA VAL A 53 -8.82 -2.42 4.74
C VAL A 53 -7.95 -3.67 4.64
N ARG A 54 -7.79 -4.44 5.73
CA ARG A 54 -7.02 -5.69 5.72
C ARG A 54 -7.62 -6.71 4.74
N ARG A 55 -8.94 -6.86 4.69
CA ARG A 55 -9.64 -7.73 3.72
C ARG A 55 -9.42 -7.24 2.29
N ALA A 56 -9.52 -5.94 2.04
CA ALA A 56 -9.29 -5.36 0.72
C ALA A 56 -7.84 -5.55 0.24
N LEU A 57 -6.86 -5.43 1.14
CA LEU A 57 -5.46 -5.76 0.86
C LEU A 57 -5.27 -7.24 0.55
N ARG A 58 -5.79 -8.15 1.39
CA ARG A 58 -5.72 -9.61 1.17
C ARG A 58 -6.40 -10.05 -0.13
N ALA A 59 -7.55 -9.46 -0.43
CA ALA A 59 -8.30 -9.69 -1.67
C ALA A 59 -7.65 -9.02 -2.89
N GLY A 60 -6.60 -8.21 -2.72
CA GLY A 60 -5.95 -7.51 -3.82
C GLY A 60 -6.81 -6.44 -4.49
N LEU A 61 -7.82 -5.95 -3.79
CA LEU A 61 -8.67 -4.85 -4.23
C LEU A 61 -7.93 -3.52 -4.15
N VAL A 62 -6.94 -3.42 -3.26
CA VAL A 62 -6.03 -2.30 -3.16
C VAL A 62 -4.74 -2.63 -3.91
N PHE A 63 -4.46 -1.89 -4.98
CA PHE A 63 -3.11 -1.79 -5.52
C PHE A 63 -2.40 -0.73 -4.70
N ALA A 64 -1.52 -1.16 -3.80
CA ALA A 64 -0.84 -0.25 -2.93
C ALA A 64 0.49 0.15 -3.56
N VAL A 65 0.68 1.45 -3.74
CA VAL A 65 2.03 1.99 -3.69
C VAL A 65 2.35 2.19 -2.22
N ALA A 66 3.52 1.74 -1.80
CA ALA A 66 3.96 1.72 -0.42
C ALA A 66 5.35 2.37 -0.28
N SER A 67 5.78 2.59 0.96
CA SER A 67 7.16 2.93 1.26
C SER A 67 8.02 1.67 1.36
N GLY A 68 9.34 1.80 1.20
CA GLY A 68 10.28 0.71 1.50
C GLY A 68 10.15 0.21 2.95
N ALA A 69 9.94 1.12 3.90
CA ALA A 69 9.74 0.79 5.31
C ALA A 69 8.52 -0.12 5.55
N PHE A 70 7.45 0.02 4.76
CA PHE A 70 6.29 -0.86 4.84
C PHE A 70 6.64 -2.30 4.45
N VAL A 71 7.44 -2.49 3.40
CA VAL A 71 7.90 -3.83 2.97
C VAL A 71 8.75 -4.48 4.06
N GLU A 72 9.67 -3.73 4.66
CA GLU A 72 10.50 -4.25 5.74
C GLU A 72 9.68 -4.59 6.99
N ARG A 73 8.65 -3.79 7.32
CA ARG A 73 7.71 -4.11 8.39
C ARG A 73 6.94 -5.41 8.11
N LEU A 74 6.49 -5.66 6.88
CA LEU A 74 5.84 -6.93 6.52
C LEU A 74 6.78 -8.12 6.70
N ARG A 75 8.06 -7.99 6.32
CA ARG A 75 9.08 -9.02 6.53
C ARG A 75 9.33 -9.28 8.02
N ALA A 76 9.42 -8.22 8.82
CA ALA A 76 9.60 -8.33 10.27
C ALA A 76 8.42 -9.05 10.96
N LEU A 77 7.21 -8.96 10.39
CA LEU A 77 6.02 -9.70 10.83
C LEU A 77 6.00 -11.17 10.34
N GLY A 78 7.06 -11.64 9.68
CA GLY A 78 7.20 -13.01 9.19
C GLY A 78 6.49 -13.30 7.87
N LEU A 79 5.98 -12.28 7.16
CA LEU A 79 5.40 -12.49 5.83
C LEU A 79 6.50 -12.78 4.80
N ARG A 80 6.25 -13.75 3.92
CA ARG A 80 7.13 -14.04 2.78
C ARG A 80 6.90 -13.03 1.66
N VAL A 81 7.74 -12.00 1.62
CA VAL A 81 7.68 -10.94 0.61
C VAL A 81 8.71 -11.18 -0.50
N ARG A 82 8.23 -11.42 -1.74
CA ARG A 82 9.05 -11.37 -2.94
C ARG A 82 9.19 -9.92 -3.39
N LEU A 83 10.40 -9.38 -3.32
CA LEU A 83 10.74 -8.03 -3.78
C LEU A 83 11.60 -8.11 -5.03
N TYR A 84 11.22 -7.37 -6.06
CA TYR A 84 12.04 -7.13 -7.24
C TYR A 84 12.61 -5.71 -7.19
N ASP A 85 13.93 -5.57 -7.30
CA ASP A 85 14.59 -4.27 -7.41
C ASP A 85 14.84 -3.94 -8.88
N LEU A 86 14.22 -2.88 -9.38
CA LEU A 86 14.39 -2.41 -10.75
C LEU A 86 15.14 -1.08 -10.74
N ALA A 87 16.29 -1.08 -11.41
CA ALA A 87 16.97 0.16 -11.79
C ALA A 87 16.09 1.02 -12.69
N HIS A 88 16.42 2.31 -12.81
CA HIS A 88 15.72 3.25 -13.68
C HIS A 88 15.61 2.71 -15.11
N ASN A 89 14.38 2.63 -15.60
CA ASN A 89 13.99 2.07 -16.90
C ASN A 89 14.29 0.57 -17.08
N GLY A 90 14.35 -0.17 -15.97
CA GLY A 90 14.72 -1.57 -15.96
C GLY A 90 13.63 -2.53 -16.43
N THR A 91 14.08 -3.70 -16.87
CA THR A 91 13.25 -4.87 -17.18
C THR A 91 13.56 -5.99 -16.20
N ILE A 92 12.54 -6.76 -15.79
CA ILE A 92 12.71 -7.93 -14.93
C ILE A 92 11.88 -9.11 -15.44
N ASN A 93 12.42 -10.32 -15.29
CA ASN A 93 11.63 -11.54 -15.37
C ASN A 93 11.02 -11.80 -14.00
N CYS A 94 9.69 -11.73 -13.90
CA CYS A 94 8.98 -11.93 -12.65
C CYS A 94 8.20 -13.24 -12.64
N THR A 95 8.17 -13.87 -11.47
CA THR A 95 7.37 -15.07 -11.21
C THR A 95 6.86 -15.01 -9.77
N VAL A 96 5.87 -15.82 -9.45
CA VAL A 96 5.26 -15.86 -8.11
C VAL A 96 5.20 -17.31 -7.63
N SER A 97 6.05 -17.63 -6.66
CA SER A 97 6.13 -18.93 -6.02
C SER A 97 4.87 -19.23 -5.17
N PRO A 98 4.52 -20.51 -4.96
CA PRO A 98 3.44 -20.91 -4.07
C PRO A 98 3.56 -20.33 -2.66
N ASP A 99 4.79 -20.16 -2.18
CA ASP A 99 5.11 -19.68 -0.83
C ASP A 99 5.09 -18.16 -0.69
N ASP A 100 5.08 -17.41 -1.80
CA ASP A 100 5.06 -15.95 -1.72
C ASP A 100 3.69 -15.48 -1.22
N GLN A 101 3.69 -14.62 -0.21
CA GLN A 101 2.46 -14.03 0.35
C GLN A 101 2.24 -12.60 -0.13
N VAL A 102 3.34 -11.89 -0.45
CA VAL A 102 3.30 -10.51 -0.97
C VAL A 102 4.30 -10.40 -2.11
N LEU A 103 3.88 -9.74 -3.20
CA LEU A 103 4.73 -9.39 -4.33
C LEU A 103 4.92 -7.88 -4.36
N ALA A 104 6.16 -7.43 -4.40
CA ALA A 104 6.51 -6.02 -4.48
C ALA A 104 7.61 -5.78 -5.51
N ALA A 105 7.65 -4.56 -6.04
CA ALA A 105 8.72 -4.08 -6.90
C ALA A 105 9.16 -2.69 -6.44
N ARG A 106 10.46 -2.52 -6.20
CA ARG A 106 11.09 -1.22 -5.96
C ARG A 106 11.52 -0.65 -7.31
N LEU A 107 11.04 0.53 -7.63
CA LEU A 107 11.27 1.23 -8.90
C LEU A 107 12.16 2.45 -8.64
N GLN A 108 13.39 2.45 -9.16
CA GLN A 108 14.33 3.56 -9.00
C GLN A 108 14.11 4.63 -10.07
N ALA A 109 13.78 5.87 -9.69
CA ALA A 109 13.56 6.99 -10.61
C ALA A 109 14.11 8.30 -10.03
N PRO A 110 14.50 9.28 -10.85
CA PRO A 110 14.90 10.61 -10.37
C PRO A 110 13.66 11.37 -9.85
N LEU A 111 13.39 11.26 -8.54
CA LEU A 111 12.18 11.77 -7.89
C LEU A 111 12.43 13.00 -7.01
N ARG A 112 13.69 13.41 -6.82
CA ARG A 112 14.02 14.68 -6.16
C ARG A 112 13.31 15.86 -6.81
N GLY A 113 12.62 16.67 -5.99
CA GLY A 113 11.89 17.85 -6.43
C GLY A 113 10.55 17.57 -7.12
N VAL A 114 10.17 16.30 -7.29
CA VAL A 114 8.83 15.94 -7.78
C VAL A 114 7.80 16.27 -6.70
N ARG A 115 6.71 16.94 -7.08
CA ARG A 115 5.61 17.29 -6.15
C ARG A 115 4.47 16.28 -6.17
N ARG A 116 4.20 15.72 -7.35
CA ARG A 116 3.19 14.70 -7.57
C ARG A 116 3.71 13.67 -8.56
N LEU A 117 3.43 12.41 -8.28
CA LEU A 117 3.79 11.30 -9.15
C LEU A 117 2.51 10.53 -9.51
N ASP A 118 2.32 10.24 -10.79
CA ASP A 118 1.25 9.38 -11.27
C ASP A 118 1.86 8.08 -11.81
N LEU A 119 1.11 6.98 -11.70
CA LEU A 119 1.49 5.65 -12.18
C LEU A 119 0.52 5.20 -13.29
N VAL A 120 1.05 5.01 -14.49
CA VAL A 120 0.32 4.43 -15.63
C VAL A 120 0.70 2.95 -15.76
N GLN A 121 -0.31 2.11 -15.96
CA GLN A 121 -0.16 0.66 -16.12
C GLN A 121 -0.73 0.22 -17.45
N GLU A 122 0.03 -0.61 -18.15
CA GLU A 122 -0.37 -1.32 -19.36
C GLU A 122 -0.05 -2.81 -19.20
N VAL A 123 -0.85 -3.69 -19.79
CA VAL A 123 -0.61 -5.14 -19.74
C VAL A 123 -0.88 -5.76 -21.10
N SER A 124 -0.01 -6.68 -21.53
CA SER A 124 -0.12 -7.33 -22.84
C SER A 124 -1.38 -8.19 -22.98
N LEU A 125 -2.03 -8.54 -21.88
CA LEU A 125 -3.30 -9.27 -21.84
C LEU A 125 -4.51 -8.39 -22.18
N ALA A 126 -4.37 -7.08 -22.14
CA ALA A 126 -5.41 -6.11 -22.48
C ALA A 126 -4.82 -4.97 -23.33
N PRO A 127 -4.45 -5.24 -24.60
CA PRO A 127 -3.79 -4.25 -25.45
C PRO A 127 -4.64 -2.99 -25.64
N GLY A 128 -4.02 -1.82 -25.48
CA GLY A 128 -4.70 -0.52 -25.60
C GLY A 128 -5.39 -0.04 -24.32
N GLU A 129 -5.56 -0.91 -23.31
CA GLU A 129 -6.07 -0.50 -22.01
C GLU A 129 -4.96 0.15 -21.17
N ARG A 130 -5.22 1.38 -20.72
CA ARG A 130 -4.37 2.13 -19.81
C ARG A 130 -5.08 2.37 -18.52
N ARG A 131 -4.47 1.95 -17.41
CA ARG A 131 -4.95 2.27 -16.07
C ARG A 131 -4.03 3.27 -15.42
N GLN A 132 -4.55 4.44 -15.08
CA GLN A 132 -3.81 5.48 -14.36
C GLN A 132 -4.21 5.48 -12.89
N VAL A 133 -3.21 5.59 -12.02
CA VAL A 133 -3.36 5.90 -10.60
C VAL A 133 -2.68 7.24 -10.38
N GLN A 134 -3.43 8.19 -9.84
CA GLN A 134 -2.95 9.56 -9.63
C GLN A 134 -2.41 9.72 -8.22
N ASP A 135 -1.43 10.60 -8.06
CA ASP A 135 -0.91 11.05 -6.77
C ASP A 135 -0.47 9.88 -5.87
N VAL A 136 0.38 9.02 -6.42
CA VAL A 136 0.91 7.86 -5.70
C VAL A 136 2.02 8.29 -4.73
N PRO A 137 2.10 7.69 -3.52
CA PRO A 137 3.19 7.96 -2.60
C PRO A 137 4.55 7.49 -3.18
N PHE A 138 5.62 8.21 -2.88
CA PHE A 138 6.98 7.86 -3.27
C PHE A 138 8.00 8.39 -2.26
N ASP A 139 9.23 7.87 -2.33
CA ASP A 139 10.35 8.33 -1.52
C ASP A 139 11.31 9.15 -2.39
N ALA A 140 11.21 10.47 -2.27
CA ALA A 140 12.08 11.41 -2.98
C ALA A 140 13.52 11.42 -2.45
N ALA A 141 13.75 10.99 -1.22
CA ALA A 141 15.09 11.00 -0.61
C ALA A 141 15.94 9.83 -1.13
N HIS A 142 15.29 8.67 -1.34
CA HIS A 142 15.89 7.45 -1.87
C HIS A 142 15.61 7.23 -3.36
N ASP A 143 14.97 8.20 -4.04
CA ASP A 143 14.70 8.16 -5.47
C ASP A 143 13.92 6.87 -5.87
N GLU A 144 12.94 6.48 -5.05
CA GLU A 144 12.21 5.22 -5.23
C GLU A 144 10.69 5.28 -5.07
N LEU A 145 10.01 4.37 -5.75
CA LEU A 145 8.62 4.02 -5.51
C LEU A 145 8.51 2.51 -5.28
N VAL A 146 7.75 2.07 -4.28
CA VAL A 146 7.46 0.64 -4.10
C VAL A 146 6.05 0.31 -4.56
N PHE A 147 5.97 -0.51 -5.60
CA PHE A 147 4.73 -1.02 -6.16
C PHE A 147 4.40 -2.40 -5.60
N VAL A 148 3.29 -2.52 -4.87
CA VAL A 148 2.84 -3.79 -4.29
C VAL A 148 1.68 -4.36 -5.10
N VAL A 149 1.76 -5.65 -5.39
CA VAL A 149 0.76 -6.39 -6.16
C VAL A 149 0.25 -7.57 -5.35
N SER A 150 -1.06 -7.81 -5.46
CA SER A 150 -1.66 -9.01 -4.86
C SER A 150 -1.17 -10.27 -5.56
N VAL A 151 -0.54 -11.15 -4.79
CA VAL A 151 -0.16 -12.49 -5.23
C VAL A 151 -1.38 -13.27 -5.72
N ALA A 152 -2.53 -13.17 -5.03
CA ALA A 152 -3.76 -13.85 -5.43
C ALA A 152 -4.27 -13.42 -6.82
N ARG A 153 -3.97 -12.18 -7.24
CA ARG A 153 -4.32 -11.67 -8.58
C ARG A 153 -3.31 -12.04 -9.65
N VAL A 154 -2.01 -12.12 -9.30
CA VAL A 154 -0.95 -12.41 -10.28
C VAL A 154 -0.81 -13.91 -10.53
N ARG A 155 -0.91 -14.73 -9.49
CA ARG A 155 -0.70 -16.18 -9.57
C ARG A 155 -1.55 -16.91 -10.64
N PRO A 156 -2.83 -16.58 -10.86
CA PRO A 156 -3.63 -17.26 -11.89
C PRO A 156 -3.39 -16.71 -13.31
N LEU A 157 -2.61 -15.64 -13.49
CA LEU A 157 -2.41 -15.03 -14.81
C LEU A 157 -1.45 -15.88 -15.66
N PRO A 158 -1.70 -15.97 -16.97
CA PRO A 158 -0.76 -16.58 -17.90
C PRO A 158 0.49 -15.72 -18.07
N ALA A 159 1.47 -16.21 -18.84
CA ALA A 159 2.63 -15.41 -19.18
C ALA A 159 2.21 -14.11 -19.90
N HIS A 160 2.76 -12.98 -19.45
CA HIS A 160 2.42 -11.66 -19.98
C HIS A 160 3.51 -10.64 -19.70
N THR A 161 3.48 -9.53 -20.41
CA THR A 161 4.29 -8.36 -20.08
C THR A 161 3.41 -7.29 -19.46
N LYS A 162 3.89 -6.69 -18.36
CA LYS A 162 3.29 -5.51 -17.75
C LYS A 162 4.27 -4.35 -17.84
N TRP A 163 3.78 -3.19 -18.23
CA TRP A 163 4.54 -1.95 -18.21
C TRP A 163 4.02 -1.03 -17.13
N LEU A 164 4.95 -0.40 -16.42
CA LEU A 164 4.68 0.67 -15.47
C LEU A 164 5.40 1.92 -15.94
N THR A 165 4.67 3.02 -16.10
CA THR A 165 5.26 4.33 -16.42
C THR A 165 4.97 5.30 -15.28
N LEU A 166 6.02 5.96 -14.80
CA LEU A 166 5.96 7.00 -13.78
C LEU A 166 5.93 8.37 -14.45
N ILE A 167 4.92 9.17 -14.12
CA ILE A 167 4.74 10.52 -14.65
C ILE A 167 4.85 11.52 -13.51
N ALA A 168 5.91 12.32 -13.51
CA ALA A 168 6.06 13.42 -12.57
C ALA A 168 5.23 14.62 -13.05
N THR A 169 4.61 15.30 -12.09
CA THR A 169 3.96 16.59 -12.29
C THR A 169 4.63 17.63 -11.40
N ASP A 170 5.18 18.67 -12.02
CA ASP A 170 5.81 19.81 -11.35
C ASP A 170 5.31 21.13 -11.96
N ASP A 171 5.91 22.27 -11.60
CA ASP A 171 5.50 23.59 -12.10
C ASP A 171 5.72 23.76 -13.62
N GLN A 172 6.54 22.90 -14.22
CA GLN A 172 6.85 22.91 -15.65
C GLN A 172 5.94 21.98 -16.45
N GLY A 173 5.00 21.29 -15.80
CA GLY A 173 4.03 20.38 -16.41
C GLY A 173 4.29 18.92 -16.07
N THR A 174 3.87 18.03 -16.97
CA THR A 174 3.97 16.57 -16.79
C THR A 174 5.11 16.00 -17.62
N ARG A 175 5.92 15.12 -17.03
CA ARG A 175 7.03 14.43 -17.72
C ARG A 175 7.18 12.99 -17.25
N GLU A 176 7.59 12.10 -18.16
CA GLU A 176 7.96 10.74 -17.80
C GLU A 176 9.27 10.74 -16.99
N VAL A 177 9.27 10.04 -15.85
CA VAL A 177 10.45 9.86 -14.97
C VAL A 177 10.91 8.42 -14.87
N GLY A 178 10.20 7.49 -15.49
CA GLY A 178 10.66 6.11 -15.59
C GLY A 178 9.64 5.19 -16.25
N ARG A 179 10.12 4.18 -16.96
CA ARG A 179 9.31 3.15 -17.60
C ARG A 179 9.91 1.77 -17.41
N TYR A 180 9.16 0.88 -16.77
CA TYR A 180 9.62 -0.43 -16.35
C TYR A 180 8.85 -1.54 -17.04
N GLU A 181 9.52 -2.65 -17.29
CA GLU A 181 8.95 -3.82 -17.93
C GLU A 181 9.04 -5.05 -17.01
N PHE A 182 7.90 -5.69 -16.80
CA PHE A 182 7.77 -6.92 -16.04
C PHE A 182 7.35 -8.04 -16.98
N ARG A 183 8.25 -8.99 -17.22
CA ARG A 183 7.97 -10.20 -18.00
C ARG A 183 7.54 -11.30 -17.05
N HIS A 184 6.23 -11.44 -16.87
CA HIS A 184 5.67 -12.43 -15.98
C HIS A 184 5.65 -13.81 -16.63
N THR A 185 6.18 -14.80 -15.93
CA THR A 185 5.97 -16.21 -16.23
C THR A 185 5.31 -16.91 -15.03
N PRO A 186 4.28 -17.74 -15.26
CA PRO A 186 3.69 -18.57 -14.22
C PRO A 186 4.76 -19.44 -13.57
N TRP A 187 4.59 -19.74 -12.28
CA TRP A 187 5.46 -20.69 -11.61
C TRP A 187 5.34 -22.07 -12.29
N PRO A 188 6.46 -22.72 -12.63
CA PRO A 188 6.40 -24.04 -13.24
C PRO A 188 5.71 -25.02 -12.30
N ALA A 189 4.83 -25.85 -12.86
CA ALA A 189 4.13 -26.92 -12.15
C ALA A 189 5.10 -27.98 -11.62
#